data_AF-A0A2R8BUZ3-F1
#
_entry.id   AF-A0A2R8BUZ3-F1
#
_cell.length_a   1.000
_cell.length_b   1.000
_cell.length_c   1.000
_cell.angle_alpha   90.00
_cell.angle_beta   90.00
_cell.angle_gamma   90.00
#
_symmetry.space_group_name_H-M   'P 1'
#
loop_
_entity.id
_entity.type
_entity.pdbx_description
1 polymer ?
#
loop_
_entity_poly.entity_id
_entity_poly.type
_entity_poly.pdbx_seq_one_letter_code
_entity_poly.pdbx_strand_id
1 'polypeptide(L)' 'MVIALTATMIALGMVLIFAILTTLNDEAPAVPETLDLPEGKTPAAVTLAEDLTVVVTKDGDILFFDLDGTLFRHIEPTQ' A
#
# COMPACT_ATOMS: atom_id res chain seq x y z
N MET A 1 -7.08 10.76 46.10
CA MET A 1 -7.81 11.54 45.08
C MET A 1 -8.17 10.63 43.92
N VAL A 2 -9.39 10.08 43.89
CA VAL A 2 -9.82 9.13 42.83
C VAL A 2 -9.91 9.81 41.46
N ILE A 3 -10.34 11.08 41.45
CA ILE A 3 -10.50 11.90 40.24
C ILE A 3 -9.20 11.99 39.43
N ALA A 4 -8.06 12.16 40.10
CA ALA A 4 -6.76 12.26 39.42
C ALA A 4 -6.39 10.96 38.72
N LEU A 5 -6.66 9.81 39.35
CA LEU A 5 -6.40 8.50 38.77
C LEU A 5 -7.33 8.24 37.57
N THR A 6 -8.61 8.55 37.70
CA THR A 6 -9.59 8.44 36.62
C THR A 6 -9.19 9.31 35.42
N ALA A 7 -8.80 10.56 35.65
CA ALA A 7 -8.34 11.46 34.59
C ALA A 7 -7.09 10.92 33.87
N THR A 8 -6.15 10.35 34.63
CA THR A 8 -4.92 9.76 34.07
C THR A 8 -5.24 8.54 33.21
N MET A 9 -6.12 7.66 33.66
CA MET A 9 -6.54 6.47 32.89
C MET A 9 -7.21 6.87 31.57
N ILE A 10 -8.09 7.87 31.61
CA ILE A 10 -8.77 8.38 30.40
C ILE A 10 -7.76 9.00 29.43
N ALA A 11 -6.85 9.85 29.95
CA ALA A 11 -5.81 10.46 29.13
C ALA A 11 -4.93 9.42 28.45
N LEU A 12 -4.48 8.40 29.19
CA LEU A 12 -3.68 7.30 28.64
C LEU A 12 -4.45 6.52 27.57
N GLY A 13 -5.72 6.21 27.83
CA GLY A 13 -6.57 5.53 26.85
C GLY A 13 -6.72 6.33 25.56
N MET A 14 -6.93 7.65 25.64
CA MET A 14 -7.00 8.52 24.46
C MET A 14 -5.68 8.52 23.69
N VAL A 15 -4.52 8.62 24.36
CA VAL A 15 -3.21 8.57 23.70
C VAL A 15 -3.04 7.27 22.92
N LEU A 16 -3.40 6.13 23.51
CA LEU A 16 -3.30 4.83 22.83
C LEU A 16 -4.23 4.74 21.62
N ILE A 17 -5.47 5.22 21.75
CA ILE A 17 -6.43 5.26 20.63
C ILE A 17 -5.89 6.13 19.49
N PHE A 18 -5.41 7.34 19.81
CA PHE A 18 -4.84 8.24 18.81
C PHE A 18 -3.63 7.63 18.11
N ALA A 19 -2.71 7.02 18.86
CA ALA A 19 -1.54 6.35 18.28
C ALA A 19 -1.95 5.26 17.29
N ILE A 20 -2.92 4.42 17.65
CA ILE A 20 -3.43 3.36 16.77
C ILE A 20 -4.09 3.96 15.52
N LEU A 21 -4.94 4.96 15.67
CA LEU A 21 -5.61 5.58 14.53
C LEU A 21 -4.62 6.22 13.56
N THR A 22 -3.58 6.89 14.05
CA THR A 22 -2.56 7.48 13.18
C THR A 22 -1.72 6.44 12.45
N THR A 23 -1.44 5.30 13.06
CA THR A 23 -0.70 4.20 12.41
C THR A 23 -1.53 3.39 11.43
N LEU A 24 -2.87 3.39 11.58
CA LEU A 24 -3.76 2.66 10.68
C LEU A 24 -4.25 3.51 9.51
N ASN A 25 -4.09 4.83 9.60
CA ASN A 25 -4.46 5.77 8.56
C ASN A 25 -3.25 6.15 7.69
N ASP A 26 -2.25 5.27 7.57
CA ASP A 26 -1.30 5.37 6.48
C ASP A 26 -2.11 5.41 5.18
N GLU A 27 -1.89 6.48 4.43
CA GLU A 27 -2.71 6.87 3.29
C GLU A 27 -2.81 5.69 2.33
N ALA A 28 -4.04 5.36 1.89
CA ALA A 28 -4.22 4.26 0.96
C ALA A 28 -3.29 4.49 -0.24
N PRO A 29 -2.48 3.49 -0.67
CA PRO A 29 -1.51 3.68 -1.72
C PRO A 29 -2.19 4.32 -2.93
N ALA A 30 -1.59 5.38 -3.47
CA ALA A 30 -2.15 6.08 -4.62
C ALA A 30 -2.23 5.09 -5.79
N VAL A 31 -3.44 4.73 -6.18
CA VAL A 31 -3.68 3.83 -7.31
C VAL A 31 -3.71 4.68 -8.58
N PRO A 32 -2.81 4.44 -9.55
CA PRO A 32 -2.89 5.14 -10.83
C PRO A 32 -4.20 4.78 -11.54
N GLU A 33 -4.92 5.78 -12.07
CA GLU A 33 -6.22 5.57 -12.73
C GLU A 33 -6.11 4.69 -13.99
N THR A 34 -4.94 4.69 -14.63
CA THR A 34 -4.64 3.90 -15.83
C THR A 34 -3.20 3.42 -15.79
N LEU A 35 -2.99 2.14 -16.10
CA LEU A 35 -1.68 1.52 -16.28
C LEU A 35 -1.57 1.04 -17.72
N ASP A 36 -0.61 1.59 -18.46
CA ASP A 36 -0.30 1.15 -19.82
C ASP A 36 0.49 -0.16 -19.76
N LEU A 37 -0.21 -1.25 -20.03
CA LEU A 37 0.40 -2.56 -20.15
C LEU A 37 1.10 -2.70 -21.52
N PRO A 38 2.32 -3.28 -21.56
CA PRO A 38 2.99 -3.53 -22.84
C PRO A 38 2.13 -4.44 -23.73
N GLU A 39 2.25 -4.27 -25.06
CA GLU A 39 1.34 -4.91 -26.03
C GLU A 39 1.13 -6.41 -25.77
N GLY A 40 -0.15 -6.80 -25.67
CA GLY A 40 -0.59 -8.19 -25.54
C GLY A 40 -0.54 -8.78 -24.13
N LYS A 41 0.01 -8.07 -23.12
CA LYS A 41 0.12 -8.59 -21.76
C LYS A 41 -1.19 -8.48 -21.00
N THR A 42 -1.73 -9.63 -20.57
CA THR A 42 -2.93 -9.67 -19.73
C THR A 42 -2.53 -9.77 -18.26
N PRO A 43 -3.06 -8.92 -17.35
CA PRO A 43 -2.79 -9.02 -15.94
C PRO A 43 -3.39 -10.30 -15.35
N ALA A 44 -2.62 -10.99 -14.54
CA ALA A 44 -3.03 -12.13 -13.72
C ALA A 44 -3.22 -11.72 -12.25
N ALA A 45 -2.34 -10.86 -11.74
CA ALA A 45 -2.43 -10.28 -10.39
C ALA A 45 -1.89 -8.85 -10.38
N VAL A 46 -2.45 -8.00 -9.52
CA VAL A 46 -2.00 -6.62 -9.29
C VAL A 46 -1.80 -6.43 -7.79
N THR A 47 -0.61 -5.98 -7.39
CA THR A 47 -0.24 -5.69 -6.01
C THR A 47 0.10 -4.21 -5.90
N LEU A 48 -0.56 -3.53 -4.97
CA LEU A 48 -0.33 -2.12 -4.67
C LEU A 48 0.52 -2.05 -3.40
N ALA A 49 1.71 -1.49 -3.50
CA ALA A 49 2.60 -1.19 -2.38
C ALA A 49 2.63 0.33 -2.15
N GLU A 50 3.21 0.77 -1.02
CA GLU A 50 3.26 2.19 -0.63
C GLU A 50 3.94 3.08 -1.68
N ASP A 51 4.94 2.56 -2.39
CA ASP A 51 5.80 3.31 -3.31
C ASP A 51 5.74 2.81 -4.77
N LEU A 52 5.00 1.74 -5.05
CA LEU A 52 4.98 1.13 -6.39
C LEU A 52 3.75 0.25 -6.62
N THR A 53 3.45 -0.01 -7.89
CA THR A 53 2.46 -1.00 -8.31
C THR A 53 3.16 -2.15 -9.04
N VAL A 54 2.92 -3.38 -8.61
CA VAL A 54 3.41 -4.59 -9.30
C VAL A 54 2.27 -5.22 -10.06
N VAL A 55 2.48 -5.51 -11.34
CA VAL A 55 1.55 -6.32 -12.14
C VAL A 55 2.26 -7.58 -12.57
N VAL A 56 1.67 -8.73 -12.23
CA VAL A 56 2.08 -10.03 -12.72
C VAL A 56 1.20 -10.39 -13.91
N THR A 57 1.81 -10.73 -15.03
CA THR A 57 1.10 -11.11 -16.26
C THR A 57 0.77 -12.60 -16.28
N LYS A 58 -0.16 -13.01 -17.13
CA LYS A 58 -0.48 -14.44 -17.34
C LYS A 58 0.70 -15.24 -17.89
N ASP A 59 1.60 -14.58 -18.59
CA ASP A 59 2.80 -15.19 -19.17
C ASP A 59 3.90 -15.39 -18.11
N GLY A 60 3.71 -14.86 -16.89
CA GLY A 60 4.64 -14.98 -15.77
C GLY A 60 5.57 -13.77 -15.61
N ASP A 61 5.44 -12.75 -16.46
CA ASP A 61 6.24 -11.53 -16.36
C ASP A 61 5.81 -10.70 -15.14
N ILE A 62 6.79 -10.11 -14.47
CA ILE A 62 6.58 -9.22 -13.34
C ILE A 62 6.97 -7.80 -13.77
N LEU A 63 5.98 -6.92 -13.83
CA LEU A 63 6.09 -5.53 -14.22
C LEU A 63 6.00 -4.65 -12.97
N PHE A 64 6.96 -3.74 -12.79
CA PHE A 64 6.99 -2.78 -11.68
C PHE A 64 6.75 -1.38 -12.24
N PHE A 65 5.70 -0.76 -11.74
CA PHE A 65 5.27 0.59 -12.07
C PHE A 65 5.50 1.51 -10.87
N ASP A 66 5.96 2.71 -11.16
CA ASP A 66 6.03 3.80 -10.17
C ASP A 66 4.61 4.31 -9.85
N LEU A 67 4.48 5.17 -8.84
CA LEU A 67 3.20 5.82 -8.47
C LEU A 67 2.61 6.63 -9.63
N ASP A 68 3.47 7.16 -10.50
CA ASP A 68 3.09 7.88 -11.72
C ASP A 68 2.65 6.95 -12.86
N GLY A 69 2.58 5.63 -12.63
CA GLY A 69 2.22 4.63 -13.64
C GLY A 69 3.34 4.31 -14.65
N THR A 70 4.55 4.81 -14.42
CA THR A 70 5.70 4.57 -15.32
C THR A 70 6.32 3.20 -15.04
N LEU A 71 6.43 2.36 -16.08
CA LEU A 71 7.14 1.08 -15.98
C LEU A 71 8.65 1.34 -15.85
N PHE A 72 9.25 0.98 -14.71
CA PHE A 72 10.68 1.16 -14.47
C PHE A 72 11.46 -0.14 -14.37
N ARG A 73 10.79 -1.26 -14.07
CA ARG A 73 11.42 -2.58 -14.02
C ARG A 73 10.50 -3.65 -14.58
N HIS A 74 11.11 -4.58 -15.30
CA HIS A 74 10.46 -5.75 -15.88
C HIS A 74 11.35 -6.95 -15.60
N ILE A 75 10.76 -8.02 -15.08
CA ILE A 75 11.43 -9.30 -14.82
C ILE A 75 10.68 -10.38 -15.59
N GLU A 76 11.41 -11.09 -16.45
CA GLU A 76 10.90 -12.27 -17.16
C GLU A 76 10.91 -13.49 -16.22
N PRO A 77 9.93 -14.40 -16.35
CA PRO A 77 9.90 -15.61 -15.54
C PRO A 77 11.16 -16.45 -15.78
N THR A 78 11.88 -16.75 -14.70
CA THR A 78 13.03 -17.68 -14.75
C THR A 78 12.49 -19.09 -15.00
N GLN A 79 12.83 -19.66 -16.15
CA GLN A 79 12.56 -21.07 -16.51
C GLN A 79 13.31 -22.06 -15.62
#